data_AF-A0A3E0GXP4-F1
#
_entry.id   AF-A0A3E0GXP4-F1
#
_cell.length_a   1.000
_cell.length_b   1.000
_cell.length_c   1.000
_cell.angle_alpha   90.00
_cell.angle_beta   90.00
_cell.angle_gamma   90.00
#
_symmetry.space_group_name_H-M   'P 1'
#
loop_
_entity.id
_entity.type
_entity.pdbx_description
1 polymer ?
#
loop_
_entity_poly.entity_id
_entity_poly.type
_entity_poly.pdbx_seq_one_letter_code
_entity_poly.pdbx_strand_id
1 'polypeptide(L)' 'MPATYENSDELADALRRAAAAHGEHEKQLGHEDADWPSWYAQYMVEEQQS' A
#
# COMPACT_ATOMS: atom_id res chain seq x y z
N MET A 1 8.04 10.76 -9.97
CA MET A 1 7.62 11.78 -8.98
C MET A 1 7.87 11.21 -7.59
N PRO A 2 8.39 11.98 -6.62
CA PRO A 2 8.45 11.50 -5.24
C PRO A 2 7.03 11.26 -4.70
N ALA A 3 6.88 10.23 -3.85
CA ALA A 3 5.67 10.05 -3.06
C ALA A 3 5.81 10.81 -1.74
N THR A 4 4.89 11.72 -1.43
CA THR A 4 4.99 12.63 -0.27
C THR A 4 3.64 12.83 0.40
N TYR A 5 3.53 12.52 1.68
CA TYR A 5 2.32 12.80 2.46
C TYR A 5 2.50 14.11 3.25
N GLU A 6 1.44 14.90 3.40
CA GLU A 6 1.48 16.21 4.06
C GLU A 6 1.69 16.08 5.57
N ASN A 7 1.21 15.00 6.18
CA ASN A 7 1.32 14.73 7.62
C ASN A 7 1.19 13.24 7.96
N SER A 8 1.35 12.92 9.24
CA SER A 8 1.29 11.54 9.75
C SER A 8 -0.09 10.89 9.60
N ASP A 9 -1.16 11.68 9.66
CA ASP A 9 -2.53 11.14 9.59
C ASP A 9 -2.83 10.69 8.17
N GLU A 10 -2.42 11.47 7.18
CA GLU A 10 -2.53 11.11 5.76
C GLU A 10 -1.69 9.87 5.42
N LEU A 11 -0.45 9.80 5.93
CA LEU A 11 0.38 8.60 5.79
C LEU A 11 -0.28 7.38 6.45
N ALA A 12 -0.85 7.55 7.65
CA ALA A 12 -1.50 6.46 8.35
C ALA A 12 -2.75 5.97 7.60
N ASP A 13 -3.51 6.88 6.98
CA ASP A 13 -4.65 6.53 6.13
C ASP A 13 -4.22 5.78 4.87
N ALA A 14 -3.15 6.22 4.21
CA ALA A 14 -2.59 5.52 3.04
C ALA A 14 -2.13 4.10 3.40
N LEU A 15 -1.45 3.94 4.55
CA LEU A 15 -1.03 2.62 5.04
C LEU A 15 -2.23 1.71 5.36
N ARG A 16 -3.32 2.25 5.91
CA ARG A 16 -4.56 1.48 6.16
C ARG A 16 -5.19 0.99 4.86
N ARG A 17 -5.22 1.82 3.82
CA ARG A 17 -5.75 1.44 2.50
C ARG A 17 -4.85 0.41 1.82
N ALA A 18 -3.53 0.58 1.88
CA ALA A 18 -2.57 -0.41 1.41
C ALA A 18 -2.75 -1.75 2.11
N ALA A 19 -2.95 -1.77 3.43
CA ALA A 19 -3.21 -2.99 4.18
C ALA A 19 -4.51 -3.70 3.78
N ALA A 20 -5.59 -2.94 3.58
CA ALA A 20 -6.85 -3.50 3.11
C ALA A 20 -6.69 -4.11 1.70
N ALA A 21 -6.00 -3.42 0.80
CA ALA A 21 -5.79 -3.90 -0.56
C ALA A 21 -4.81 -5.10 -0.62
N HIS A 22 -3.77 -5.11 0.19
CA HIS A 22 -2.83 -6.24 0.31
C HIS A 22 -3.52 -7.49 0.86
N GLY A 23 -4.42 -7.33 1.84
CA GLY A 23 -5.21 -8.44 2.36
C GLY A 23 -6.09 -9.11 1.29
N GLU A 24 -6.56 -8.36 0.29
CA GLU A 24 -7.23 -8.94 -0.88
C GLU A 24 -6.24 -9.57 -1.87
N HIS A 25 -5.03 -9.00 -2.02
CA HIS A 25 -3.96 -9.57 -2.85
C HIS A 25 -3.50 -10.94 -2.34
N GLU A 26 -3.28 -11.07 -1.04
CA GLU A 26 -2.88 -12.34 -0.40
C GLU A 26 -3.97 -13.41 -0.51
N LYS A 27 -5.25 -13.02 -0.44
CA LYS A 27 -6.36 -13.94 -0.72
C LYS A 27 -6.33 -14.48 -2.15
N GLN A 28 -5.92 -13.65 -3.12
CA GLN A 28 -5.77 -14.06 -4.51
C GLN A 28 -4.54 -14.94 -4.74
N LEU A 29 -3.43 -14.64 -4.05
CA LEU A 29 -2.21 -15.46 -4.04
C LEU A 29 -2.42 -16.82 -3.35
N GLY A 30 -3.31 -16.88 -2.36
CA GLY A 30 -3.54 -18.07 -1.52
C GLY A 30 -2.44 -18.33 -0.50
N HIS A 31 -1.50 -17.40 -0.33
CA HIS A 31 -0.43 -17.41 0.66
C HIS A 31 -0.01 -15.97 0.99
N GLU A 32 0.75 -15.81 2.08
CA GLU A 32 1.34 -14.52 2.47
C GLU A 32 2.34 -14.05 1.41
N ASP A 33 2.33 -12.76 1.08
CA ASP A 33 3.30 -12.19 0.15
C ASP A 33 4.63 -11.95 0.86
N ALA A 34 5.68 -12.66 0.42
CA ALA A 34 7.03 -12.49 0.96
C ALA A 34 7.65 -11.13 0.58
N ASP A 35 7.17 -10.49 -0.48
CA ASP A 35 7.62 -9.19 -0.97
C ASP A 35 6.60 -8.07 -0.71
N TRP A 36 5.81 -8.22 0.37
CA TRP A 36 4.85 -7.24 0.84
C TRP A 36 5.40 -5.79 0.90
N PRO A 37 6.67 -5.50 1.24
CA PRO A 37 7.14 -4.11 1.29
C PRO A 37 7.19 -3.48 -0.10
N SER A 38 7.61 -4.25 -1.12
CA SER A 38 7.67 -3.78 -2.51
C SER A 38 6.26 -3.54 -3.06
N TRP A 39 5.34 -4.45 -2.74
CA TRP A 39 3.93 -4.29 -3.10
C TRP A 39 3.33 -3.02 -2.48
N TYR A 40 3.55 -2.79 -1.17
CA TYR A 40 3.09 -1.58 -0.48
C TYR A 40 3.65 -0.32 -1.11
N ALA A 41 4.96 -0.28 -1.37
CA ALA A 41 5.59 0.89 -1.98
C ALA A 41 4.98 1.22 -3.33
N GLN A 42 4.72 0.21 -4.16
CA GLN A 42 4.11 0.39 -5.47
C GLN A 42 2.65 0.85 -5.36
N TYR A 43 1.85 0.20 -4.51
CA TYR A 43 0.46 0.59 -4.26
C TYR A 43 0.35 2.04 -3.76
N MET A 44 1.21 2.42 -2.80
CA MET A 44 1.20 3.77 -2.23
C MET A 44 1.57 4.85 -3.25
N VAL A 45 2.49 4.55 -4.18
CA VAL A 45 2.82 5.45 -5.30
C VAL A 45 1.64 5.55 -6.28
N GLU A 46 1.05 4.42 -6.67
CA GLU A 46 -0.08 4.39 -7.62
C GLU A 46 -1.33 5.09 -7.06
N GLU A 47 -1.65 4.87 -5.78
CA GLU A 47 -2.76 5.53 -5.08
C GLU A 47 -2.57 7.05 -5.05
N GLN A 48 -1.36 7.53 -4.76
CA GLN A 48 -1.09 8.96 -4.65
C GLN A 48 -1.18 9.71 -5.98
N GLN A 49 -0.94 9.03 -7.11
CA GLN A 49 -0.99 9.66 -8.44
C GLN A 49 -2.40 9.65 -9.06
N SER A 50 -3.39 9.04 -8.38
CA SER A 50 -4.76 8.87 -8.87
C SER A 50 -5.73 9.97 -8.44
#